data_AF-A0A9P9ML34-F1
#
_entry.id   AF-A0A9P9ML34-F1
#
_cell.length_a   1.000
_cell.length_b   1.000
_cell.length_c   1.000
_cell.angle_alpha   90.00
_cell.angle_beta   90.00
_cell.angle_gamma   90.00
#
_symmetry.space_group_name_H-M   'P 1'
#
loop_
_entity.id
_entity.type
_entity.pdbx_description
1 polymer ?
#
loop_
_entity_poly.entity_id
_entity_poly.type
_entity_poly.pdbx_seq_one_letter_code
_entity_poly.pdbx_strand_id
1 'polypeptide(L)'
;MRIQNLLWQMLLVQSATAITVDTTSSASIKSAASTAAHGLLTFYHGNETGQIPGLLPPPHFWWETGGMFMTLIDYWRYTGDATYNSLVSEGMIFQTGPERDFMPPNQTKTEGNDDQGFWAMAAMLAAETNFPNPPPDQPQWIALAQAVFNEMAARWDESTCNGGLRWQIFPFNNGFDYKNSIANGCFFNLGARLARYTGNQTYANWANRVWDWEASIGLIDNQFNIFDGAPDTTNCTTVNRLQWSYNAGVYLHGAANLYNFTEGSTLWGDRVSGILNRSSTVFFRDGVMIEQACENGNNCNIDQSSFKAFFSSWLASTAILAPFTKAAISPLLASSAKAAGLQCSGGATGTTCGFKWTTGAAYDGTTGVGQQMSALGVIQSAMVQIPRKAAVVTGGGGGTNGGSGGASGGNSGSGSGGSTEDDSTLPSFAPVTNSTGGTSVGDASAGISKPGGTVVKEIKTTVKDTIAASFLTVGVVGSVIGGSLIMVLER
;
A
#
# COMPACT_ATOMS: atom_id res chain seq x y z
N MET A 1 -27.13 63.46 13.68
CA MET A 1 -27.86 62.28 14.21
C MET A 1 -28.28 61.41 13.02
N ARG A 2 -27.51 60.36 12.73
CA ARG A 2 -27.87 59.18 11.89
C ARG A 2 -26.64 58.26 11.83
N ILE A 3 -26.37 57.59 12.95
CA ILE A 3 -25.48 56.42 13.04
C ILE A 3 -26.40 55.22 13.11
N GLN A 4 -26.84 54.72 11.95
CA GLN A 4 -27.66 53.52 11.84
C GLN A 4 -27.50 53.06 10.39
N ASN A 5 -26.52 52.19 10.14
CA ASN A 5 -26.44 51.28 8.98
C ASN A 5 -25.18 50.39 8.95
N LEU A 6 -24.39 50.30 10.03
CA LEU A 6 -23.18 49.46 10.09
C LEU A 6 -23.34 48.15 10.90
N LEU A 7 -24.55 47.78 11.32
CA LEU A 7 -24.78 46.65 12.23
C LEU A 7 -25.32 45.37 11.56
N TRP A 8 -25.32 45.28 10.22
CA TRP A 8 -25.89 44.11 9.50
C TRP A 8 -24.88 43.32 8.64
N GLN A 9 -23.58 43.45 8.91
CA GLN A 9 -22.53 42.66 8.24
C GLN A 9 -21.70 41.77 9.18
N MET A 10 -22.10 41.59 10.45
CA MET A 10 -21.35 40.78 11.43
C MET A 10 -22.01 39.45 11.83
N LEU A 11 -22.92 38.89 11.04
CA LEU A 11 -23.54 37.60 11.34
C LEU A 11 -23.56 36.72 10.10
N LEU A 12 -22.40 36.13 9.79
CA LEU A 12 -22.22 34.83 9.13
C LEU A 12 -20.73 34.45 9.25
N VAL A 13 -20.17 34.49 10.46
CA VAL A 13 -18.96 33.71 10.73
C VAL A 13 -19.43 32.27 10.86
N GLN A 14 -19.54 31.55 9.73
CA GLN A 14 -19.58 30.09 9.80
C GLN A 14 -18.29 29.69 10.51
N SER A 15 -18.42 29.19 11.73
CA SER A 15 -17.30 28.59 12.44
C SER A 15 -16.99 27.30 11.70
N ALA A 16 -16.08 27.37 10.72
CA ALA A 16 -15.53 26.20 10.04
C ALA A 16 -14.70 25.44 11.08
N THR A 17 -15.30 24.41 11.68
CA THR A 17 -14.59 23.53 12.61
C THR A 17 -13.87 22.46 11.80
N ALA A 18 -12.54 22.48 11.84
CA ALA A 18 -11.69 21.46 11.25
C ALA A 18 -12.12 20.05 11.70
N ILE A 19 -11.80 19.03 10.91
CA ILE A 19 -12.01 17.63 11.33
C ILE A 19 -11.19 17.36 12.59
N THR A 20 -11.87 17.07 13.71
CA THR A 20 -11.20 16.69 14.96
C THR A 20 -10.95 15.19 14.97
N VAL A 21 -9.70 14.79 15.21
CA VAL A 21 -9.28 13.39 15.24
C VAL A 21 -8.72 13.04 16.61
N ASP A 22 -9.52 12.38 17.45
CA ASP A 22 -9.05 11.71 18.66
C ASP A 22 -8.63 10.27 18.32
N THR A 23 -7.32 10.05 18.24
CA THR A 23 -6.74 8.76 17.86
C THR A 23 -6.87 7.68 18.94
N THR A 24 -7.41 8.03 20.12
CA THR A 24 -7.71 7.07 21.19
C THR A 24 -9.17 6.58 21.14
N SER A 25 -10.00 7.16 20.25
CA SER A 25 -11.41 6.84 20.09
C SER A 25 -11.70 6.31 18.68
N SER A 26 -12.10 5.04 18.57
CA SER A 26 -12.48 4.46 17.28
C SER A 26 -13.64 5.22 16.64
N ALA A 27 -14.60 5.70 17.43
CA ALA A 27 -15.73 6.50 16.96
C ALA A 27 -15.26 7.84 16.36
N SER A 28 -14.28 8.51 16.97
CA SER A 28 -13.71 9.75 16.41
C SER A 28 -12.99 9.48 15.09
N ILE A 29 -12.17 8.42 15.03
CA ILE A 29 -11.47 8.04 13.80
C ILE A 29 -12.47 7.70 12.69
N LYS A 30 -13.50 6.88 12.97
CA LYS A 30 -14.54 6.51 12.01
C LYS A 30 -15.29 7.73 11.49
N SER A 31 -15.69 8.64 12.38
CA SER A 31 -16.39 9.87 11.99
C SER A 31 -15.54 10.78 11.11
N ALA A 32 -14.27 10.97 11.48
CA ALA A 32 -13.32 11.77 10.71
C ALA A 32 -13.05 11.15 9.34
N ALA A 33 -12.80 9.83 9.29
CA ALA A 33 -12.60 9.09 8.06
C ALA A 33 -13.83 9.17 7.15
N SER A 34 -15.05 9.06 7.70
CA SER A 34 -16.29 9.17 6.92
C SER A 34 -16.44 10.54 6.25
N THR A 35 -16.10 11.62 6.99
CA THR A 35 -16.12 12.98 6.41
C THR A 35 -15.07 13.14 5.32
N ALA A 36 -13.84 12.64 5.53
CA ALA A 36 -12.78 12.68 4.52
C ALA A 36 -13.12 11.83 3.29
N ALA A 37 -13.69 10.63 3.46
CA ALA A 37 -14.12 9.75 2.38
C ALA A 37 -15.24 10.37 1.54
N HIS A 38 -16.22 11.00 2.18
CA HIS A 38 -17.24 11.76 1.48
C HIS A 38 -16.62 12.91 0.66
N GLY A 39 -15.71 13.68 1.27
CA GLY A 39 -15.00 14.77 0.59
C GLY A 39 -14.05 14.33 -0.52
N LEU A 40 -13.53 13.10 -0.47
CA LEU A 40 -12.77 12.49 -1.56
C LEU A 40 -13.68 12.12 -2.73
N LEU A 41 -14.85 11.53 -2.45
CA LEU A 41 -15.77 11.09 -3.50
C LEU A 41 -16.51 12.23 -4.19
N THR A 42 -16.44 13.47 -3.71
CA THR A 42 -16.92 14.63 -4.49
C THR A 42 -16.12 14.88 -5.76
N PHE A 43 -14.93 14.30 -5.89
CA PHE A 43 -14.08 14.38 -7.10
C PHE A 43 -14.34 13.23 -8.09
N TYR A 44 -15.07 12.20 -7.67
CA TYR A 44 -15.32 11.02 -8.48
C TYR A 44 -16.71 11.08 -9.11
N HIS A 45 -16.74 11.06 -10.44
CA HIS A 45 -17.98 11.09 -11.24
C HIS A 45 -18.18 9.81 -12.05
N GLY A 46 -17.28 8.81 -11.94
CA GLY A 46 -17.31 7.61 -12.80
C GLY A 46 -18.56 6.75 -12.65
N ASN A 47 -19.33 6.89 -11.57
CA ASN A 47 -20.61 6.20 -11.35
C ASN A 47 -21.83 6.97 -11.87
N GLU A 48 -21.65 8.15 -12.44
CA GLU A 48 -22.73 8.93 -13.03
C GLU A 48 -23.06 8.46 -14.46
N THR A 49 -24.32 8.62 -14.87
CA THR A 49 -24.77 8.23 -16.22
C THR A 49 -23.93 8.92 -17.29
N GLY A 50 -23.33 8.12 -18.18
CA GLY A 50 -22.52 8.59 -19.30
C GLY A 50 -21.03 8.79 -18.96
N GLN A 51 -20.63 8.57 -17.71
CA GLN A 51 -19.23 8.54 -17.30
C GLN A 51 -18.65 7.12 -17.39
N ILE A 52 -17.35 6.99 -17.13
CA ILE A 52 -16.62 5.73 -17.20
C ILE A 52 -16.28 5.29 -15.76
N PRO A 53 -16.83 4.17 -15.26
CA PRO A 53 -16.51 3.66 -13.94
C PRO A 53 -15.01 3.40 -13.79
N GLY A 54 -14.45 3.81 -12.66
CA GLY A 54 -13.03 3.65 -12.37
C GLY A 54 -12.11 4.67 -13.01
N LEU A 55 -12.64 5.79 -13.55
CA LEU A 55 -11.86 6.94 -13.96
C LEU A 55 -12.19 8.19 -13.13
N LEU A 56 -11.16 8.79 -12.54
CA LEU A 56 -11.19 10.17 -12.11
C LEU A 56 -11.14 11.12 -13.33
N PRO A 57 -11.76 12.31 -13.24
CA PRO A 57 -11.69 13.30 -14.32
C PRO A 57 -10.25 13.81 -14.53
N PRO A 58 -9.90 14.42 -15.68
CA PRO A 58 -8.61 15.08 -15.84
C PRO A 58 -8.35 16.12 -14.73
N PRO A 59 -7.08 16.33 -14.32
CA PRO A 59 -5.85 15.82 -14.94
C PRO A 59 -5.29 14.55 -14.26
N HIS A 60 -6.10 13.81 -13.50
CA HIS A 60 -5.66 12.61 -12.78
C HIS A 60 -5.28 11.49 -13.74
N PHE A 61 -4.19 10.78 -13.45
CA PHE A 61 -3.78 9.61 -14.21
C PHE A 61 -4.60 8.38 -13.79
N TRP A 62 -4.68 7.40 -14.69
CA TRP A 62 -5.51 6.21 -14.51
C TRP A 62 -5.22 5.45 -13.20
N TRP A 63 -3.94 5.29 -12.85
CA TRP A 63 -3.50 4.60 -11.64
C TRP A 63 -3.99 5.24 -10.33
N GLU A 64 -4.18 6.57 -10.32
CA GLU A 64 -4.59 7.30 -9.12
C GLU A 64 -6.00 6.87 -8.67
N THR A 65 -6.85 6.45 -9.62
CA THR A 65 -8.16 5.88 -9.29
C THR A 65 -8.03 4.49 -8.66
N GLY A 66 -7.09 3.67 -9.11
CA GLY A 66 -6.74 2.41 -8.45
C GLY A 66 -6.24 2.62 -7.02
N GLY A 67 -5.40 3.64 -6.80
CA GLY A 67 -4.98 4.09 -5.47
C GLY A 67 -6.13 4.60 -4.59
N MET A 68 -7.08 5.34 -5.17
CA MET A 68 -8.29 5.81 -4.50
C MET A 68 -9.15 4.64 -4.03
N PHE A 69 -9.39 3.65 -4.90
CA PHE A 69 -10.14 2.46 -4.55
C PHE A 69 -9.42 1.60 -3.51
N MET A 70 -8.10 1.47 -3.58
CA MET A 70 -7.31 0.84 -2.52
C MET A 70 -7.53 1.53 -1.17
N THR A 71 -7.54 2.87 -1.15
CA THR A 71 -7.79 3.66 0.07
C THR A 71 -9.21 3.45 0.60
N LEU A 72 -10.22 3.35 -0.28
CA LEU A 72 -11.63 3.13 0.09
C LEU A 72 -11.91 1.69 0.55
N ILE A 73 -11.14 0.70 0.10
CA ILE A 73 -11.21 -0.67 0.65
C ILE A 73 -10.73 -0.67 2.11
N ASP A 74 -9.63 0.02 2.42
CA ASP A 74 -9.20 0.20 3.81
C ASP A 74 -10.21 1.03 4.62
N TYR A 75 -10.88 2.02 4.02
CA TYR A 75 -11.97 2.75 4.68
C TYR A 75 -13.05 1.79 5.17
N TRP A 76 -13.56 0.94 4.28
CA TRP A 76 -14.54 -0.08 4.65
C TRP A 76 -13.99 -1.03 5.72
N ARG A 77 -12.76 -1.52 5.54
CA ARG A 77 -12.10 -2.43 6.48
C ARG A 77 -12.03 -1.85 7.90
N TYR A 78 -11.61 -0.59 8.05
CA TYR A 78 -11.39 0.02 9.36
C TYR A 78 -12.68 0.56 10.00
N THR A 79 -13.65 0.99 9.20
CA THR A 79 -14.86 1.64 9.70
C THR A 79 -16.07 0.72 9.77
N GLY A 80 -16.13 -0.29 8.91
CA GLY A 80 -17.31 -1.10 8.66
C GLY A 80 -18.35 -0.43 7.74
N ASP A 81 -18.11 0.81 7.30
CA ASP A 81 -19.03 1.52 6.41
C ASP A 81 -18.91 0.98 4.98
N ALA A 82 -19.99 0.34 4.51
CA ALA A 82 -20.09 -0.27 3.20
C ALA A 82 -20.68 0.65 2.12
N THR A 83 -20.92 1.93 2.42
CA THR A 83 -21.60 2.89 1.52
C THR A 83 -20.99 2.95 0.12
N TYR A 84 -19.67 2.77 0.01
CA TYR A 84 -18.94 2.90 -1.26
C TYR A 84 -18.51 1.57 -1.89
N ASN A 85 -18.86 0.44 -1.31
CA ASN A 85 -18.34 -0.86 -1.74
C ASN A 85 -18.78 -1.22 -3.18
N SER A 86 -20.03 -0.94 -3.53
CA SER A 86 -20.55 -1.20 -4.88
C SER A 86 -19.87 -0.33 -5.93
N LEU A 87 -19.65 0.96 -5.60
CA LEU A 87 -18.95 1.92 -6.47
C LEU A 87 -17.52 1.48 -6.74
N VAL A 88 -16.80 1.06 -5.68
CA VAL A 88 -15.44 0.55 -5.80
C VAL A 88 -15.41 -0.74 -6.63
N SER A 89 -16.32 -1.68 -6.36
CA SER A 89 -16.39 -2.95 -7.10
C SER A 89 -16.64 -2.73 -8.59
N GLU A 90 -17.62 -1.89 -8.92
CA GLU A 90 -17.97 -1.55 -10.30
C GLU A 90 -16.78 -0.92 -11.02
N GLY A 91 -16.15 0.09 -10.42
CA GLY A 91 -15.00 0.76 -11.03
C GLY A 91 -13.80 -0.17 -11.23
N MET A 92 -13.48 -1.02 -10.25
CA MET A 92 -12.38 -1.98 -10.39
C MET A 92 -12.65 -3.02 -11.45
N ILE A 93 -13.86 -3.62 -11.49
CA ILE A 93 -14.22 -4.62 -12.51
C ILE A 93 -14.23 -3.99 -13.91
N PHE A 94 -14.71 -2.76 -14.05
CA PHE A 94 -14.75 -2.07 -15.34
C PHE A 94 -13.34 -1.87 -15.94
N GLN A 95 -12.34 -1.62 -15.09
CA GLN A 95 -10.98 -1.30 -15.50
C GLN A 95 -10.09 -2.54 -15.71
N THR A 96 -10.61 -3.77 -15.60
CA THR A 96 -9.77 -4.98 -15.73
C THR A 96 -9.27 -5.25 -17.15
N GLY A 97 -9.82 -4.58 -18.16
CA GLY A 97 -9.50 -4.87 -19.56
C GLY A 97 -10.07 -6.20 -20.06
N PRO A 98 -9.90 -6.49 -21.37
CA PRO A 98 -10.47 -7.68 -22.01
C PRO A 98 -9.84 -9.00 -21.51
N GLU A 99 -8.57 -8.98 -21.13
CA GLU A 99 -7.83 -10.15 -20.65
C GLU A 99 -7.88 -10.31 -19.11
N ARG A 100 -8.62 -9.43 -18.42
CA ARG A 100 -8.83 -9.46 -16.96
C ARG A 100 -7.51 -9.36 -16.18
N ASP A 101 -6.70 -8.38 -16.55
CA ASP A 101 -5.31 -8.18 -16.14
C ASP A 101 -5.01 -6.72 -15.74
N PHE A 102 -6.03 -5.86 -15.69
CA PHE A 102 -5.83 -4.41 -15.53
C PHE A 102 -4.93 -3.82 -16.63
N MET A 103 -5.06 -4.31 -17.86
CA MET A 103 -4.50 -3.66 -19.04
C MET A 103 -5.59 -3.23 -20.04
N PRO A 104 -6.48 -2.30 -19.66
CA PRO A 104 -7.49 -1.80 -20.58
C PRO A 104 -6.84 -1.07 -21.76
N PRO A 105 -7.13 -1.45 -23.03
CA PRO A 105 -6.44 -0.89 -24.21
C PRO A 105 -6.49 0.65 -24.31
N ASN A 106 -7.50 1.29 -23.73
CA ASN A 106 -7.63 2.74 -23.71
C ASN A 106 -6.53 3.45 -22.89
N GLN A 107 -5.84 2.75 -21.99
CA GLN A 107 -4.82 3.32 -21.10
C GLN A 107 -3.39 3.12 -21.61
N THR A 108 -3.20 2.33 -22.67
CA THR A 108 -1.91 1.99 -23.31
C THR A 108 -0.91 3.16 -23.42
N LYS A 109 -1.37 4.39 -23.71
CA LYS A 109 -0.51 5.58 -23.91
C LYS A 109 0.19 6.07 -22.65
N THR A 110 -0.30 5.70 -21.48
CA THR A 110 0.23 6.15 -20.18
C THR A 110 0.54 4.98 -19.26
N GLU A 111 0.43 3.74 -19.75
CA GLU A 111 0.45 2.55 -18.92
C GLU A 111 1.87 2.10 -18.53
N GLY A 112 2.21 2.32 -17.27
CA GLY A 112 3.37 1.75 -16.60
C GLY A 112 3.06 0.46 -15.83
N ASN A 113 4.13 -0.23 -15.45
CA ASN A 113 4.04 -1.39 -14.55
C ASN A 113 3.58 -0.94 -13.15
N ASP A 114 3.94 0.26 -12.72
CA ASP A 114 3.41 0.88 -11.52
C ASP A 114 1.90 1.16 -11.64
N ASP A 115 1.43 1.71 -12.77
CA ASP A 115 0.00 1.93 -12.99
C ASP A 115 -0.83 0.65 -12.82
N GLN A 116 -0.45 -0.39 -13.56
CA GLN A 116 -1.07 -1.72 -13.46
C GLN A 116 -0.94 -2.30 -12.04
N GLY A 117 0.22 -2.09 -11.42
CA GLY A 117 0.55 -2.54 -10.07
C GLY A 117 -0.37 -1.95 -9.00
N PHE A 118 -0.74 -0.68 -9.09
CA PHE A 118 -1.67 -0.06 -8.12
C PHE A 118 -3.06 -0.68 -8.17
N TRP A 119 -3.59 -0.97 -9.36
CA TRP A 119 -4.86 -1.68 -9.51
C TRP A 119 -4.79 -3.11 -8.96
N ALA A 120 -3.71 -3.83 -9.25
CA ALA A 120 -3.49 -5.16 -8.71
C ALA A 120 -3.32 -5.15 -7.18
N MET A 121 -2.65 -4.15 -6.61
CA MET A 121 -2.51 -4.02 -5.15
C MET A 121 -3.84 -3.70 -4.47
N ALA A 122 -4.74 -2.95 -5.13
CA ALA A 122 -6.11 -2.74 -4.68
C ALA A 122 -6.89 -4.06 -4.69
N ALA A 123 -6.79 -4.86 -5.76
CA ALA A 123 -7.44 -6.17 -5.85
C ALA A 123 -6.87 -7.15 -4.80
N MET A 124 -5.56 -7.17 -4.61
CA MET A 124 -4.91 -7.94 -3.56
C MET A 124 -5.43 -7.53 -2.17
N LEU A 125 -5.67 -6.23 -1.93
CA LEU A 125 -6.20 -5.73 -0.66
C LEU A 125 -7.67 -6.15 -0.47
N ALA A 126 -8.46 -6.12 -1.55
CA ALA A 126 -9.83 -6.60 -1.53
C ALA A 126 -9.90 -8.08 -1.12
N ALA A 127 -9.02 -8.94 -1.65
CA ALA A 127 -8.92 -10.33 -1.24
C ALA A 127 -8.46 -10.49 0.23
N GLU A 128 -7.44 -9.74 0.64
CA GLU A 128 -6.86 -9.76 1.99
C GLU A 128 -7.80 -9.25 3.09
N THR A 129 -8.86 -8.53 2.72
CA THR A 129 -9.81 -7.94 3.67
C THR A 129 -11.20 -8.58 3.58
N ASN A 130 -11.38 -9.60 2.74
CA ASN A 130 -12.69 -10.16 2.39
C ASN A 130 -13.69 -9.09 1.94
N PHE A 131 -13.21 -8.08 1.20
CA PHE A 131 -14.08 -7.16 0.49
C PHE A 131 -15.06 -7.96 -0.40
N PRO A 132 -16.33 -7.54 -0.55
CA PRO A 132 -17.34 -8.34 -1.24
C PRO A 132 -16.83 -8.88 -2.58
N ASN A 133 -16.90 -10.20 -2.75
CA ASN A 133 -16.44 -10.85 -3.96
C ASN A 133 -17.28 -10.40 -5.17
N PRO A 134 -16.67 -10.25 -6.36
CA PRO A 134 -17.41 -10.06 -7.60
C PRO A 134 -18.34 -11.24 -7.89
N PRO A 135 -19.37 -11.04 -8.73
CA PRO A 135 -20.18 -12.15 -9.26
C PRO A 135 -19.31 -13.28 -9.82
N PRO A 136 -19.73 -14.57 -9.75
CA PRO A 136 -18.89 -15.70 -10.17
C PRO A 136 -18.42 -15.69 -11.63
N ASP A 137 -19.13 -14.99 -12.51
CA ASP A 137 -18.77 -14.81 -13.93
C ASP A 137 -17.77 -13.67 -14.18
N GLN A 138 -17.52 -12.82 -13.16
CA GLN A 138 -16.54 -11.73 -13.17
C GLN A 138 -15.18 -12.17 -12.59
N PRO A 139 -14.07 -11.52 -12.99
CA PRO A 139 -12.77 -11.84 -12.42
C PRO A 139 -12.76 -11.60 -10.91
N GLN A 140 -12.19 -12.55 -10.17
CA GLN A 140 -12.11 -12.48 -8.72
C GLN A 140 -10.86 -11.70 -8.29
N TRP A 141 -10.93 -11.04 -7.14
CA TRP A 141 -9.88 -10.15 -6.64
C TRP A 141 -8.48 -10.76 -6.61
N ILE A 142 -8.34 -11.97 -6.08
CA ILE A 142 -7.03 -12.63 -6.02
C ILE A 142 -6.56 -13.09 -7.41
N ALA A 143 -7.48 -13.50 -8.30
CA ALA A 143 -7.13 -13.88 -9.67
C ALA A 143 -6.58 -12.67 -10.47
N LEU A 144 -7.15 -11.47 -10.27
CA LEU A 144 -6.62 -10.24 -10.86
C LEU A 144 -5.20 -9.92 -10.38
N ALA A 145 -4.94 -10.06 -9.08
CA ALA A 145 -3.59 -9.88 -8.52
C ALA A 145 -2.60 -10.92 -9.09
N GLN A 146 -3.03 -12.17 -9.28
CA GLN A 146 -2.22 -13.22 -9.89
C GLN A 146 -1.92 -12.93 -11.37
N ALA A 147 -2.90 -12.43 -12.13
CA ALA A 147 -2.71 -12.04 -13.53
C ALA A 147 -1.59 -11.01 -13.68
N VAL A 148 -1.69 -9.90 -12.94
CA VAL A 148 -0.69 -8.82 -13.00
C VAL A 148 0.68 -9.29 -12.53
N PHE A 149 0.75 -10.09 -11.45
CA PHE A 149 2.02 -10.65 -11.00
C PHE A 149 2.68 -11.50 -12.10
N ASN A 150 1.91 -12.37 -12.77
CA ASN A 150 2.44 -13.25 -13.81
C ASN A 150 2.95 -12.47 -15.02
N GLU A 151 2.26 -11.41 -15.40
CA GLU A 151 2.70 -10.51 -16.47
C GLU A 151 3.95 -9.70 -16.10
N MET A 152 4.00 -9.14 -14.89
CA MET A 152 5.19 -8.48 -14.38
C MET A 152 6.39 -9.43 -14.38
N ALA A 153 6.21 -10.67 -13.92
CA ALA A 153 7.26 -11.69 -13.98
C ALA A 153 7.72 -11.96 -15.42
N ALA A 154 6.80 -12.00 -16.38
CA ALA A 154 7.12 -12.19 -17.81
C ALA A 154 7.85 -10.98 -18.43
N ARG A 155 7.67 -9.77 -17.89
CA ARG A 155 8.33 -8.53 -18.33
C ARG A 155 9.69 -8.28 -17.66
N TRP A 156 10.14 -9.14 -16.75
CA TRP A 156 11.44 -9.00 -16.12
C TRP A 156 12.56 -8.97 -17.18
N ASP A 157 13.26 -7.83 -17.28
CA ASP A 157 14.20 -7.58 -18.37
C ASP A 157 15.65 -7.77 -17.90
N GLU A 158 16.26 -8.91 -18.24
CA GLU A 158 17.67 -9.19 -17.98
C GLU A 158 18.64 -8.55 -18.98
N SER A 159 18.16 -7.96 -20.08
CA SER A 159 19.03 -7.43 -21.15
C SER A 159 19.77 -6.15 -20.76
N THR A 160 19.23 -5.38 -19.81
CA THR A 160 19.85 -4.19 -19.25
C THR A 160 19.79 -4.21 -17.73
N CYS A 161 20.80 -3.63 -17.07
CA CYS A 161 20.88 -3.52 -15.61
C CYS A 161 20.82 -4.86 -14.85
N ASN A 162 21.14 -5.98 -15.50
CA ASN A 162 21.08 -7.35 -14.95
C ASN A 162 19.69 -7.74 -14.40
N GLY A 163 18.61 -7.13 -14.89
CA GLY A 163 17.26 -7.36 -14.39
C GLY A 163 16.46 -6.08 -14.23
N GLY A 164 15.32 -6.20 -13.55
CA GLY A 164 14.43 -5.11 -13.22
C GLY A 164 13.35 -4.90 -14.27
N LEU A 165 12.17 -4.51 -13.79
CA LEU A 165 11.12 -3.94 -14.62
C LEU A 165 11.49 -2.52 -15.03
N ARG A 166 11.11 -2.19 -16.27
CA ARG A 166 11.03 -0.81 -16.74
C ARG A 166 9.81 -0.14 -16.12
N TRP A 167 9.84 1.18 -16.04
CA TRP A 167 8.70 1.97 -15.60
C TRP A 167 7.52 1.71 -16.54
N GLN A 168 7.69 2.00 -17.84
CA GLN A 168 6.63 1.83 -18.83
C GLN A 168 6.54 0.39 -19.35
N ILE A 169 5.32 -0.06 -19.68
CA ILE A 169 5.09 -1.38 -20.30
C ILE A 169 5.41 -1.33 -21.79
N PHE A 170 5.02 -0.25 -22.47
CA PHE A 170 5.10 -0.15 -23.91
C PHE A 170 6.34 0.65 -24.38
N PRO A 171 7.10 0.16 -25.38
CA PRO A 171 8.36 0.79 -25.83
C PRO A 171 8.23 2.23 -26.36
N PHE A 172 7.03 2.62 -26.78
CA PHE A 172 6.76 3.96 -27.31
C PHE A 172 6.38 4.99 -26.24
N ASN A 173 6.22 4.57 -24.98
CA ASN A 173 5.92 5.49 -23.88
C ASN A 173 7.21 6.14 -23.36
N ASN A 174 7.12 7.42 -23.01
CA ASN A 174 8.22 8.14 -22.39
C ASN A 174 8.57 7.52 -21.04
N GLY A 175 9.86 7.25 -20.80
CA GLY A 175 10.32 6.57 -19.58
C GLY A 175 10.42 5.06 -19.69
N PHE A 176 10.22 4.46 -20.88
CA PHE A 176 10.50 3.03 -21.09
C PHE A 176 11.97 2.65 -20.85
N ASP A 177 12.88 3.59 -21.04
CA ASP A 177 14.31 3.46 -20.73
C ASP A 177 14.65 3.72 -19.24
N TYR A 178 13.65 3.94 -18.38
CA TYR A 178 13.84 4.18 -16.96
C TYR A 178 13.40 2.94 -16.16
N LYS A 179 14.29 2.39 -15.32
CA LYS A 179 13.94 1.34 -14.35
C LYS A 179 13.83 1.98 -12.97
N ASN A 180 12.62 1.97 -12.41
CA ASN A 180 12.31 2.71 -11.20
C ASN A 180 11.86 1.80 -10.06
N SER A 181 11.99 2.33 -8.85
CA SER A 181 11.69 1.60 -7.61
C SER A 181 10.21 1.33 -7.44
N ILE A 182 9.31 2.14 -8.02
CA ILE A 182 7.87 1.93 -7.87
C ILE A 182 7.35 0.76 -8.70
N ALA A 183 7.76 0.61 -9.96
CA ALA A 183 7.35 -0.52 -10.79
C ALA A 183 7.81 -1.85 -10.18
N ASN A 184 9.09 -1.90 -9.79
CA ASN A 184 9.68 -3.05 -9.12
C ASN A 184 9.09 -3.24 -7.70
N GLY A 185 8.79 -2.15 -7.00
CA GLY A 185 8.15 -2.17 -5.68
C GLY A 185 6.75 -2.77 -5.72
N CYS A 186 5.92 -2.43 -6.71
CA CYS A 186 4.63 -3.06 -6.95
C CYS A 186 4.78 -4.57 -7.17
N PHE A 187 5.73 -4.99 -8.01
CA PHE A 187 5.99 -6.41 -8.27
C PHE A 187 6.48 -7.16 -7.02
N PHE A 188 7.41 -6.56 -6.28
CA PHE A 188 7.87 -7.06 -4.99
C PHE A 188 6.73 -7.21 -3.98
N ASN A 189 5.87 -6.18 -3.86
CA ASN A 189 4.76 -6.15 -2.93
C ASN A 189 3.70 -7.21 -3.26
N LEU A 190 3.33 -7.34 -4.53
CA LEU A 190 2.43 -8.40 -5.00
C LEU A 190 3.03 -9.79 -4.75
N GLY A 191 4.30 -10.02 -5.07
CA GLY A 191 4.97 -11.29 -4.81
C GLY A 191 4.99 -11.64 -3.32
N ALA A 192 5.32 -10.69 -2.45
CA ALA A 192 5.31 -10.88 -1.00
C ALA A 192 3.91 -11.25 -0.46
N ARG A 193 2.88 -10.51 -0.90
CA ARG A 193 1.50 -10.68 -0.46
C ARG A 193 0.86 -11.95 -1.01
N LEU A 194 1.09 -12.28 -2.28
CA LEU A 194 0.65 -13.54 -2.89
C LEU A 194 1.33 -14.74 -2.23
N ALA A 195 2.61 -14.66 -1.88
CA ALA A 195 3.29 -15.72 -1.13
C ALA A 195 2.59 -15.97 0.21
N ARG A 196 2.33 -14.90 0.97
CA ARG A 196 1.63 -14.98 2.25
C ARG A 196 0.19 -15.49 2.11
N TYR A 197 -0.56 -14.97 1.15
CA TYR A 197 -1.97 -15.30 0.97
C TYR A 197 -2.18 -16.74 0.50
N THR A 198 -1.33 -17.21 -0.42
CA THR A 198 -1.49 -18.52 -1.07
C THR A 198 -0.66 -19.63 -0.44
N GLY A 199 0.39 -19.30 0.32
CA GLY A 199 1.40 -20.26 0.78
C GLY A 199 2.40 -20.68 -0.30
N ASN A 200 2.35 -20.11 -1.52
CA ASN A 200 3.19 -20.55 -2.63
C ASN A 200 4.54 -19.83 -2.64
N GLN A 201 5.60 -20.61 -2.46
CA GLN A 201 6.99 -20.16 -2.41
C GLN A 201 7.48 -19.46 -3.68
N THR A 202 6.88 -19.72 -4.85
CA THR A 202 7.28 -19.11 -6.13
C THR A 202 7.15 -17.59 -6.09
N TYR A 203 6.08 -17.07 -5.48
CA TYR A 203 5.88 -15.64 -5.32
C TYR A 203 6.96 -15.01 -4.42
N ALA A 204 7.35 -15.71 -3.33
CA ALA A 204 8.43 -15.25 -2.45
C ALA A 204 9.80 -15.30 -3.13
N ASN A 205 10.05 -16.27 -4.01
CA ASN A 205 11.30 -16.34 -4.77
C ASN A 205 11.45 -15.13 -5.71
N TRP A 206 10.38 -14.73 -6.39
CA TRP A 206 10.36 -13.51 -7.19
C TRP A 206 10.54 -12.27 -6.32
N ALA A 207 9.88 -12.17 -5.17
CA ALA A 207 10.06 -11.04 -4.28
C ALA A 207 11.52 -10.90 -3.77
N ASN A 208 12.19 -12.02 -3.45
CA ASN A 208 13.62 -12.00 -3.13
C ASN A 208 14.46 -11.51 -4.32
N ARG A 209 14.17 -12.00 -5.53
CA ARG A 209 14.87 -11.59 -6.74
C ARG A 209 14.76 -10.09 -7.01
N VAL A 210 13.58 -9.50 -6.82
CA VAL A 210 13.39 -8.05 -6.97
C VAL A 210 14.18 -7.29 -5.91
N TRP A 211 14.09 -7.70 -4.64
CA TRP A 211 14.85 -7.07 -3.56
C TRP A 211 16.36 -7.09 -3.83
N ASP A 212 16.89 -8.25 -4.19
CA ASP A 212 18.33 -8.43 -4.41
C ASP A 212 18.80 -7.62 -5.62
N TRP A 213 17.97 -7.50 -6.67
CA TRP A 213 18.26 -6.65 -7.82
C TRP A 213 18.30 -5.17 -7.43
N GLU A 214 17.26 -4.65 -6.76
CA GLU A 214 17.17 -3.28 -6.25
C GLU A 214 18.40 -2.88 -5.41
N ALA A 215 18.83 -3.79 -4.52
CA ALA A 215 20.02 -3.61 -3.71
C ALA A 215 21.30 -3.64 -4.55
N SER A 216 21.41 -4.54 -5.53
CA SER A 216 22.60 -4.71 -6.36
C SER A 216 22.92 -3.49 -7.24
N ILE A 217 21.89 -2.77 -7.70
CA ILE A 217 22.05 -1.56 -8.50
C ILE A 217 22.05 -0.27 -7.66
N GLY A 218 21.92 -0.40 -6.34
CA GLY A 218 22.02 0.71 -5.39
C GLY A 218 20.78 1.60 -5.33
N LEU A 219 19.60 1.12 -5.76
CA LEU A 219 18.33 1.79 -5.52
C LEU A 219 17.87 1.60 -4.07
N ILE A 220 18.16 0.44 -3.47
CA ILE A 220 18.15 0.23 -2.03
C ILE A 220 19.60 0.19 -1.53
N ASP A 221 20.03 1.18 -0.75
CA ASP A 221 21.39 1.21 -0.20
C ASP A 221 21.50 0.55 1.18
N ASN A 222 22.72 0.47 1.72
CA ASN A 222 22.97 -0.20 3.00
C ASN A 222 22.43 0.57 4.23
N GLN A 223 21.99 1.82 4.06
CA GLN A 223 21.25 2.58 5.07
C GLN A 223 19.73 2.51 4.86
N PHE A 224 19.27 1.63 3.97
CA PHE A 224 17.87 1.46 3.59
C PHE A 224 17.23 2.72 3.02
N ASN A 225 18.01 3.60 2.39
CA ASN A 225 17.43 4.58 1.48
C ASN A 225 16.80 3.83 0.32
N ILE A 226 15.64 4.30 -0.14
CA ILE A 226 14.98 3.79 -1.32
C ILE A 226 14.85 4.96 -2.31
N PHE A 227 15.70 4.93 -3.32
CA PHE A 227 15.82 5.98 -4.33
C PHE A 227 14.77 5.80 -5.43
N ASP A 228 14.69 6.75 -6.37
CA ASP A 228 13.59 6.81 -7.34
C ASP A 228 13.76 5.80 -8.49
N GLY A 229 14.96 5.71 -9.05
CA GLY A 229 15.25 4.86 -10.20
C GLY A 229 16.54 5.24 -10.91
N ALA A 230 16.78 4.61 -12.05
CA ALA A 230 17.91 4.93 -12.92
C ALA A 230 17.60 4.62 -14.39
N PRO A 231 18.16 5.39 -15.34
CA PRO A 231 18.02 5.10 -16.76
C PRO A 231 18.89 3.89 -17.15
N ASP A 232 18.30 2.96 -17.89
CA ASP A 232 18.94 1.73 -18.34
C ASP A 232 20.00 1.97 -19.43
N THR A 233 19.90 3.11 -20.14
CA THR A 233 20.91 3.63 -21.07
C THR A 233 22.25 3.91 -20.40
N THR A 234 22.25 4.08 -19.07
CA THR A 234 23.47 4.18 -18.25
C THR A 234 23.76 2.90 -17.48
N ASN A 235 23.20 1.77 -17.90
CA ASN A 235 23.24 0.50 -17.16
C ASN A 235 22.80 0.66 -15.70
N CYS A 236 21.83 1.54 -15.45
CA CYS A 236 21.31 1.89 -14.14
C CYS A 236 22.35 2.43 -13.14
N THR A 237 23.51 2.91 -13.58
CA THR A 237 24.55 3.44 -12.67
C THR A 237 24.29 4.89 -12.25
N THR A 238 23.46 5.63 -12.99
CA THR A 238 23.11 7.02 -12.68
C THR A 238 21.81 7.07 -11.87
N VAL A 239 21.91 6.79 -10.58
CA VAL A 239 20.75 6.73 -9.67
C VAL A 239 20.17 8.13 -9.41
N ASN A 240 18.87 8.29 -9.68
CA ASN A 240 18.08 9.42 -9.20
C ASN A 240 17.79 9.23 -7.71
N ARG A 241 18.45 10.04 -6.88
CA ARG A 241 18.41 9.91 -5.41
C ARG A 241 17.23 10.61 -4.74
N LEU A 242 16.22 11.05 -5.49
CA LEU A 242 14.97 11.48 -4.88
C LEU A 242 14.36 10.31 -4.08
N GLN A 243 13.75 10.66 -2.95
CA GLN A 243 13.12 9.70 -2.05
C GLN A 243 11.67 10.11 -1.85
N TRP A 244 10.77 9.18 -2.13
CA TRP A 244 9.32 9.34 -2.05
C TRP A 244 8.75 8.38 -1.02
N SER A 245 7.75 8.83 -0.25
CA SER A 245 7.24 8.03 0.88
C SER A 245 6.60 6.72 0.42
N TYR A 246 5.95 6.71 -0.74
CA TYR A 246 5.34 5.52 -1.30
C TYR A 246 6.36 4.44 -1.74
N ASN A 247 7.56 4.82 -2.21
CA ASN A 247 8.63 3.87 -2.50
C ASN A 247 9.09 3.20 -1.21
N ALA A 248 9.32 3.98 -0.15
CA ALA A 248 9.67 3.40 1.13
C ALA A 248 8.56 2.49 1.70
N GLY A 249 7.30 2.93 1.58
CA GLY A 249 6.15 2.20 2.07
C GLY A 249 5.88 0.88 1.35
N VAL A 250 6.00 0.84 0.02
CA VAL A 250 5.70 -0.38 -0.76
C VAL A 250 6.68 -1.51 -0.43
N TYR A 251 7.97 -1.16 -0.26
CA TYR A 251 9.01 -2.10 0.17
C TYR A 251 8.89 -2.46 1.66
N LEU A 252 8.54 -1.51 2.53
CA LEU A 252 8.29 -1.81 3.95
C LEU A 252 7.15 -2.83 4.11
N HIS A 253 6.04 -2.61 3.39
CA HIS A 253 4.88 -3.49 3.44
C HIS A 253 5.17 -4.87 2.83
N GLY A 254 5.88 -4.93 1.70
CA GLY A 254 6.29 -6.23 1.13
C GLY A 254 7.25 -6.99 2.07
N ALA A 255 8.21 -6.31 2.68
CA ALA A 255 9.11 -6.90 3.66
C ALA A 255 8.36 -7.42 4.90
N ALA A 256 7.34 -6.70 5.39
CA ALA A 256 6.50 -7.14 6.50
C ALA A 256 5.67 -8.40 6.16
N ASN A 257 5.17 -8.49 4.92
CA ASN A 257 4.50 -9.69 4.43
C ASN A 257 5.45 -10.90 4.38
N LEU A 258 6.68 -10.71 3.91
CA LEU A 258 7.69 -11.78 3.87
C LEU A 258 8.21 -12.15 5.26
N TYR A 259 8.34 -11.19 6.18
CA TYR A 259 8.61 -11.46 7.58
C TYR A 259 7.52 -12.38 8.17
N ASN A 260 6.25 -12.07 7.93
CA ASN A 260 5.13 -12.89 8.41
C ASN A 260 5.08 -14.27 7.73
N PHE A 261 5.26 -14.33 6.40
CA PHE A 261 5.28 -15.57 5.63
C PHE A 261 6.42 -16.51 6.03
N THR A 262 7.58 -15.95 6.38
CA THR A 262 8.78 -16.70 6.84
C THR A 262 8.82 -16.90 8.35
N GLU A 263 7.66 -16.81 9.02
CA GLU A 263 7.49 -17.06 10.45
C GLU A 263 8.44 -16.24 11.35
N GLY A 264 8.73 -15.00 10.94
CA GLY A 264 9.54 -14.06 11.70
C GLY A 264 11.05 -14.15 11.45
N SER A 265 11.47 -14.53 10.24
CA SER A 265 12.90 -14.63 9.91
C SER A 265 13.68 -13.34 10.20
N THR A 266 14.90 -13.49 10.71
CA THR A 266 15.79 -12.36 11.03
C THR A 266 16.08 -11.49 9.82
N LEU A 267 16.30 -12.10 8.64
CA LEU A 267 16.56 -11.36 7.39
C LEU A 267 15.46 -10.32 7.10
N TRP A 268 14.20 -10.75 7.11
CA TRP A 268 13.09 -9.83 6.82
C TRP A 268 12.79 -8.91 8.00
N GLY A 269 13.02 -9.35 9.23
CA GLY A 269 12.91 -8.51 10.43
C GLY A 269 13.88 -7.32 10.41
N ASP A 270 15.14 -7.57 10.01
CA ASP A 270 16.17 -6.55 9.86
C ASP A 270 15.84 -5.59 8.72
N ARG A 271 15.34 -6.10 7.59
CA ARG A 271 14.88 -5.28 6.46
C ARG A 271 13.71 -4.37 6.83
N VAL A 272 12.71 -4.89 7.54
CA VAL A 272 11.57 -4.12 8.07
C VAL A 272 12.06 -3.03 9.02
N SER A 273 12.94 -3.38 9.96
CA SER A 273 13.49 -2.43 10.94
C SER A 273 14.31 -1.33 10.26
N GLY A 274 15.16 -1.71 9.30
CA GLY A 274 15.99 -0.80 8.52
C GLY A 274 15.19 0.23 7.74
N ILE A 275 14.21 -0.23 6.96
CA ILE A 275 13.34 0.66 6.19
C ILE A 275 12.52 1.56 7.11
N LEU A 276 11.93 1.02 8.19
CA LEU A 276 11.15 1.83 9.13
C LEU A 276 11.99 2.91 9.80
N ASN A 277 13.19 2.57 10.27
CA ASN A 277 14.11 3.52 10.89
C ASN A 277 14.48 4.62 9.89
N ARG A 278 14.85 4.27 8.66
CA ARG A 278 15.19 5.27 7.64
C ARG A 278 14.00 6.15 7.29
N SER A 279 12.84 5.55 7.07
CA SER A 279 11.60 6.27 6.73
C SER A 279 11.19 7.25 7.82
N SER A 280 11.37 6.88 9.10
CA SER A 280 11.10 7.74 10.26
C SER A 280 11.95 9.01 10.26
N THR A 281 13.12 9.00 9.62
CA THR A 281 14.00 10.18 9.50
C THR A 281 13.75 11.01 8.25
N VAL A 282 13.28 10.40 7.17
CA VAL A 282 13.12 11.05 5.86
C VAL A 282 11.72 11.65 5.70
N PHE A 283 10.68 10.93 6.14
CA PHE A 283 9.28 11.24 5.84
C PHE A 283 8.49 11.72 7.05
N PHE A 284 9.15 12.03 8.17
CA PHE A 284 8.50 12.61 9.36
C PHE A 284 9.28 13.80 9.88
N ARG A 285 8.57 14.87 10.23
CA ARG A 285 9.10 16.05 10.92
C ARG A 285 8.26 16.29 12.16
N ASP A 286 8.90 16.29 13.33
CA ASP A 286 8.22 16.41 14.63
C ASP A 286 7.07 15.40 14.81
N GLY A 287 7.27 14.18 14.28
CA GLY A 287 6.28 13.10 14.28
C GLY A 287 5.19 13.21 13.21
N VAL A 288 5.16 14.25 12.38
CA VAL A 288 4.16 14.46 11.34
C VAL A 288 4.71 14.10 9.96
N MET A 289 3.96 13.31 9.21
CA MET A 289 4.33 12.84 7.88
C MET A 289 4.47 13.98 6.86
N ILE A 290 5.53 13.96 6.06
CA ILE A 290 5.88 14.99 5.08
C ILE A 290 6.44 14.37 3.80
N GLU A 291 6.07 14.91 2.64
CA GLU A 291 6.76 14.63 1.38
C GLU A 291 7.95 15.59 1.19
N GLN A 292 9.09 15.26 1.80
CA GLN A 292 10.22 16.18 1.93
C GLN A 292 10.74 16.73 0.59
N ALA A 293 10.63 15.95 -0.48
CA ALA A 293 11.13 16.27 -1.81
C ALA A 293 10.35 17.40 -2.51
N CYS A 294 9.08 17.62 -2.14
CA CYS A 294 8.21 18.57 -2.84
C CYS A 294 7.38 19.48 -1.90
N GLU A 295 7.07 19.04 -0.68
CA GLU A 295 6.14 19.75 0.21
C GLU A 295 6.74 21.07 0.72
N ASN A 296 8.05 21.10 1.00
CA ASN A 296 8.75 22.31 1.44
C ASN A 296 8.82 23.37 0.31
N GLY A 297 8.89 22.94 -0.94
CA GLY A 297 9.04 23.81 -2.11
C GLY A 297 7.74 24.27 -2.75
N ASN A 298 6.57 23.81 -2.27
CA ASN A 298 5.27 24.01 -2.92
C ASN A 298 5.22 23.47 -4.37
N ASN A 299 5.92 22.38 -4.65
CA ASN A 299 6.08 21.85 -6.00
C ASN A 299 5.64 20.38 -6.13
N CYS A 300 4.83 19.89 -5.19
CA CYS A 300 4.21 18.57 -5.34
C CYS A 300 3.24 18.58 -6.52
N ASN A 301 3.37 17.58 -7.39
CA ASN A 301 2.40 17.38 -8.47
C ASN A 301 1.17 16.59 -7.96
N ILE A 302 0.26 16.25 -8.89
CA ILE A 302 -0.98 15.53 -8.57
C ILE A 302 -0.70 14.15 -7.96
N ASP A 303 0.23 13.40 -8.55
CA ASP A 303 0.68 12.09 -8.08
C ASP A 303 1.27 12.19 -6.67
N GLN A 304 2.23 13.09 -6.46
CA GLN A 304 2.97 13.20 -5.19
C GLN A 304 2.06 13.59 -4.03
N SER A 305 0.96 14.28 -4.32
CA SER A 305 -0.06 14.63 -3.31
C SER A 305 -0.80 13.40 -2.78
N SER A 306 -0.73 12.24 -3.45
CA SER A 306 -1.33 10.99 -3.02
C SER A 306 -0.42 10.09 -2.17
N PHE A 307 0.89 10.28 -2.21
CA PHE A 307 1.85 9.28 -1.71
C PHE A 307 1.72 9.00 -0.20
N LYS A 308 1.35 10.01 0.58
CA LYS A 308 1.10 9.87 2.03
C LYS A 308 -0.09 8.96 2.35
N ALA A 309 -1.07 8.85 1.44
CA ALA A 309 -2.18 7.91 1.59
C ALA A 309 -1.65 6.47 1.66
N PHE A 310 -0.84 6.08 0.68
CA PHE A 310 -0.31 4.74 0.57
C PHE A 310 0.71 4.44 1.67
N PHE A 311 1.62 5.39 1.93
CA PHE A 311 2.63 5.21 2.97
C PHE A 311 2.01 4.99 4.36
N SER A 312 0.96 5.76 4.71
CA SER A 312 0.26 5.58 5.99
C SER A 312 -0.47 4.24 6.10
N SER A 313 -1.19 3.81 5.06
CA SER A 313 -1.85 2.49 5.01
C SER A 313 -0.86 1.33 5.11
N TRP A 314 0.31 1.46 4.47
CA TRP A 314 1.37 0.46 4.50
C TRP A 314 2.12 0.41 5.83
N LEU A 315 2.29 1.54 6.52
CA LEU A 315 2.75 1.58 7.91
C LEU A 315 1.77 0.86 8.84
N ALA A 316 0.47 1.15 8.72
CA ALA A 316 -0.57 0.47 9.50
C ALA A 316 -0.55 -1.05 9.28
N SER A 317 -0.48 -1.49 8.02
CA SER A 317 -0.38 -2.91 7.68
C SER A 317 0.90 -3.56 8.20
N THR A 318 2.02 -2.83 8.18
CA THR A 318 3.30 -3.28 8.76
C THR A 318 3.20 -3.48 10.28
N ALA A 319 2.56 -2.56 11.00
CA ALA A 319 2.35 -2.69 12.45
C ALA A 319 1.48 -3.91 12.82
N ILE A 320 0.63 -4.37 11.90
CA ILE A 320 -0.20 -5.57 12.07
C ILE A 320 0.60 -6.85 11.75
N LEU A 321 1.35 -6.86 10.64
CA LEU A 321 2.06 -8.04 10.14
C LEU A 321 3.41 -8.30 10.83
N ALA A 322 4.05 -7.24 11.32
CA ALA A 322 5.32 -7.27 12.04
C ALA A 322 5.14 -6.54 13.40
N PRO A 323 4.49 -7.17 14.39
CA PRO A 323 4.02 -6.47 15.60
C PRO A 323 5.10 -5.77 16.43
N PHE A 324 6.36 -6.19 16.31
CA PHE A 324 7.50 -5.52 16.97
C PHE A 324 7.67 -4.06 16.54
N THR A 325 7.15 -3.68 15.36
CA THR A 325 7.18 -2.31 14.84
C THR A 325 6.07 -1.41 15.42
N LYS A 326 5.04 -1.99 16.03
CA LYS A 326 3.83 -1.25 16.44
C LYS A 326 4.15 -0.08 17.37
N ALA A 327 5.07 -0.25 18.32
CA ALA A 327 5.46 0.81 19.25
C ALA A 327 6.11 2.02 18.56
N ALA A 328 6.80 1.82 17.43
CA ALA A 328 7.40 2.89 16.64
C ALA A 328 6.38 3.52 15.67
N ILE A 329 5.53 2.71 15.04
CA ILE A 329 4.59 3.16 14.00
C ILE A 329 3.38 3.88 14.61
N SER A 330 2.81 3.37 15.69
CA SER A 330 1.56 3.90 16.26
C SER A 330 1.62 5.39 16.59
N PRO A 331 2.66 5.92 17.27
CA PRO A 331 2.78 7.35 17.53
C PRO A 331 2.86 8.19 16.26
N LEU A 332 3.60 7.74 15.24
CA LEU A 332 3.79 8.46 13.97
C LEU A 332 2.48 8.61 13.19
N LEU A 333 1.66 7.55 13.14
CA LEU A 333 0.32 7.61 12.55
C LEU A 333 -0.61 8.50 13.39
N ALA A 334 -0.49 8.48 14.72
CA ALA A 334 -1.31 9.29 15.61
C ALA A 334 -1.13 10.80 15.40
N SER A 335 0.12 11.26 15.46
CA SER A 335 0.46 12.67 15.27
C SER A 335 0.11 13.13 13.86
N SER A 336 0.38 12.30 12.84
CA SER A 336 0.07 12.62 11.46
C SER A 336 -1.45 12.70 11.20
N ALA A 337 -2.25 11.78 11.76
CA ALA A 337 -3.71 11.82 11.63
C ALA A 337 -4.33 13.05 12.30
N LYS A 338 -3.85 13.42 13.49
CA LYS A 338 -4.25 14.67 14.16
C LYS A 338 -3.92 15.89 13.32
N ALA A 339 -2.70 15.96 12.80
CA ALA A 339 -2.23 17.07 11.98
C ALA A 339 -2.98 17.16 10.63
N ALA A 340 -3.30 16.03 10.00
CA ALA A 340 -4.14 15.99 8.81
C ALA A 340 -5.55 16.51 9.09
N GLY A 341 -6.19 16.10 10.20
CA GLY A 341 -7.50 16.61 10.61
C GLY A 341 -7.54 18.13 10.78
N LEU A 342 -6.48 18.71 11.36
CA LEU A 342 -6.33 20.17 11.50
C LEU A 342 -6.26 20.89 10.14
N GLN A 343 -5.68 20.25 9.12
CA GLN A 343 -5.63 20.76 7.74
C GLN A 343 -6.93 20.53 6.96
N CYS A 344 -7.91 19.81 7.52
CA CYS A 344 -9.25 19.63 6.97
C CYS A 344 -10.20 20.73 7.47
N SER A 345 -9.85 21.98 7.16
CA SER A 345 -10.56 23.20 7.57
C SER A 345 -10.90 24.12 6.39
N GLY A 346 -10.60 23.70 5.16
CA GLY A 346 -10.78 24.48 3.95
C GLY A 346 -12.14 24.28 3.26
N GLY A 347 -12.30 24.99 2.14
CA GLY A 347 -13.45 24.87 1.24
C GLY A 347 -14.76 25.44 1.80
N ALA A 348 -15.81 25.40 0.99
CA ALA A 348 -17.13 25.91 1.37
C ALA A 348 -17.80 25.08 2.48
N THR A 349 -17.40 23.82 2.64
CA THR A 349 -17.91 22.93 3.68
C THR A 349 -17.16 23.07 5.01
N GLY A 350 -15.99 23.75 5.01
CA GLY A 350 -15.11 23.84 6.18
C GLY A 350 -14.42 22.52 6.55
N THR A 351 -14.44 21.52 5.65
CA THR A 351 -13.90 20.17 5.87
C THR A 351 -12.95 19.71 4.77
N THR A 352 -12.65 20.54 3.78
CA THR A 352 -11.72 20.19 2.70
C THR A 352 -10.29 20.12 3.25
N CYS A 353 -9.59 19.02 2.97
CA CYS A 353 -8.25 18.78 3.48
C CYS A 353 -7.15 19.37 2.58
N GLY A 354 -6.20 20.04 3.22
CA GLY A 354 -4.93 20.45 2.64
C GLY A 354 -3.87 19.35 2.72
N PHE A 355 -2.68 19.63 2.19
CA PHE A 355 -1.57 18.69 2.13
C PHE A 355 -0.52 18.88 3.24
N LYS A 356 -0.30 20.12 3.69
CA LYS A 356 0.82 20.49 4.57
C LYS A 356 0.51 20.31 6.05
N TRP A 357 0.52 19.08 6.51
CA TRP A 357 0.16 18.74 7.89
C TRP A 357 1.14 19.33 8.92
N THR A 358 2.37 19.64 8.51
CA THR A 358 3.39 20.25 9.37
C THR A 358 3.14 21.75 9.66
N THR A 359 2.16 22.39 9.01
CA THR A 359 1.88 23.84 9.19
C THR A 359 0.74 24.15 10.17
N GLY A 360 0.33 23.18 10.99
CA GLY A 360 -0.66 23.39 12.05
C GLY A 360 -2.11 23.38 11.54
N ALA A 361 -2.96 24.29 12.05
CA ALA A 361 -4.39 24.32 11.71
C ALA A 361 -4.76 25.28 10.57
N ALA A 362 -3.82 26.10 10.10
CA ALA A 362 -4.06 26.99 8.97
C ALA A 362 -4.09 26.18 7.68
N TYR A 363 -5.27 26.08 7.05
CA TYR A 363 -5.44 25.44 5.75
C TYR A 363 -4.44 26.00 4.74
N ASP A 364 -3.71 25.12 4.08
CA ASP A 364 -2.61 25.50 3.18
C ASP A 364 -3.06 26.04 1.80
N GLY A 365 -4.36 26.04 1.52
CA GLY A 365 -4.92 26.53 0.26
C GLY A 365 -4.91 25.51 -0.88
N THR A 366 -4.44 24.28 -0.66
CA THR A 366 -4.37 23.23 -1.67
C THR A 366 -5.53 22.25 -1.56
N THR A 367 -6.03 21.78 -2.71
CA THR A 367 -7.20 20.90 -2.79
C THR A 367 -7.07 19.98 -3.99
N GLY A 368 -7.50 18.73 -3.81
CA GLY A 368 -7.51 17.73 -4.87
C GLY A 368 -7.72 16.32 -4.32
N VAL A 369 -7.76 15.36 -5.24
CA VAL A 369 -7.90 13.93 -4.92
C VAL A 369 -6.77 13.49 -4.00
N GLY A 370 -5.51 13.77 -4.36
CA GLY A 370 -4.35 13.40 -3.56
C GLY A 370 -4.42 13.93 -2.12
N GLN A 371 -4.82 15.17 -1.91
CA GLN A 371 -4.94 15.78 -0.57
C GLN A 371 -5.99 15.08 0.29
N GLN A 372 -7.20 14.91 -0.26
CA GLN A 372 -8.30 14.24 0.44
C GLN A 372 -7.97 12.76 0.70
N MET A 373 -7.36 12.08 -0.27
CA MET A 373 -6.97 10.69 -0.18
C MET A 373 -5.85 10.49 0.85
N SER A 374 -4.85 11.38 0.88
CA SER A 374 -3.80 11.37 1.90
C SER A 374 -4.35 11.59 3.31
N ALA A 375 -5.26 12.55 3.48
CA ALA A 375 -5.90 12.78 4.77
C ALA A 375 -6.73 11.58 5.21
N LEU A 376 -7.57 11.02 4.33
CA LEU A 376 -8.32 9.80 4.58
C LEU A 376 -7.40 8.64 4.98
N GLY A 377 -6.37 8.38 4.18
CA GLY A 377 -5.42 7.29 4.38
C GLY A 377 -4.76 7.32 5.75
N VAL A 378 -4.28 8.49 6.21
CA VAL A 378 -3.63 8.59 7.52
C VAL A 378 -4.64 8.55 8.67
N ILE A 379 -5.81 9.16 8.51
CA ILE A 379 -6.87 9.15 9.53
C ILE A 379 -7.35 7.73 9.78
N GLN A 380 -7.70 6.98 8.73
CA GLN A 380 -8.17 5.60 8.89
C GLN A 380 -7.04 4.67 9.38
N SER A 381 -5.80 4.90 8.97
CA SER A 381 -4.64 4.13 9.42
C SER A 381 -4.36 4.29 10.91
N ALA A 382 -4.73 5.42 11.53
CA ALA A 382 -4.62 5.60 12.98
C ALA A 382 -5.44 4.57 13.78
N MET A 383 -6.41 3.89 13.16
CA MET A 383 -7.21 2.82 13.77
C MET A 383 -6.36 1.69 14.36
N VAL A 384 -5.12 1.46 13.88
CA VAL A 384 -4.22 0.43 14.45
C VAL A 384 -3.78 0.71 15.89
N GLN A 385 -3.99 1.94 16.38
CA GLN A 385 -3.79 2.31 17.78
C GLN A 385 -4.88 1.75 18.70
N ILE A 386 -6.09 1.57 18.17
CA ILE A 386 -7.21 1.06 18.96
C ILE A 386 -6.94 -0.40 19.31
N PRO A 387 -6.91 -0.76 20.61
CA PRO A 387 -6.73 -2.14 21.03
C PRO A 387 -7.81 -3.03 20.45
N ARG A 388 -7.42 -4.20 19.95
CA ARG A 388 -8.31 -5.23 19.41
C ARG A 388 -7.82 -6.61 19.84
N LYS A 389 -8.67 -7.62 19.70
CA LYS A 389 -8.30 -9.02 19.96
C LYS A 389 -7.11 -9.40 19.07
N ALA A 390 -6.08 -10.01 19.66
CA ALA A 390 -4.94 -10.53 18.90
C ALA A 390 -5.44 -11.50 17.81
N ALA A 391 -4.83 -11.45 16.63
CA ALA A 391 -5.12 -12.42 15.58
C ALA A 391 -4.78 -13.82 16.10
N VAL A 392 -5.66 -14.80 15.86
CA VAL A 392 -5.39 -16.19 16.20
C VAL A 392 -4.31 -16.68 15.24
N VAL A 393 -3.08 -16.82 15.73
CA VAL A 393 -2.00 -17.45 14.97
C VAL A 393 -2.26 -18.95 15.00
N THR A 394 -2.88 -19.49 13.95
CA THR A 394 -2.91 -20.94 13.74
C THR A 394 -1.50 -21.37 13.34
N GLY A 395 -0.66 -21.69 14.33
CA GLY A 395 0.59 -22.40 14.10
C GLY A 395 0.28 -23.69 13.36
N GLY A 396 1.00 -23.96 12.28
CA GLY A 396 0.88 -25.18 11.47
C GLY A 396 1.22 -26.43 12.28
N GLY A 397 0.24 -26.92 13.04
CA GLY A 397 0.24 -28.24 13.65
C GLY A 397 -0.95 -29.00 13.09
N GLY A 398 -0.69 -29.98 12.24
CA GLY A 398 -1.72 -30.89 11.71
C GLY A 398 -2.56 -31.47 12.84
N GLY A 399 -3.82 -31.02 12.90
CA GLY A 399 -4.80 -31.46 13.87
C GLY A 399 -6.17 -31.15 13.32
N THR A 400 -6.73 -32.08 12.55
CA THR A 400 -8.15 -32.08 12.19
C THR A 400 -8.98 -31.99 13.46
N ASN A 401 -9.65 -30.86 13.67
CA ASN A 401 -10.91 -30.84 14.40
C ASN A 401 -11.84 -29.86 13.69
N GLY A 402 -12.86 -30.43 13.06
CA GLY A 402 -13.93 -29.69 12.42
C GLY A 402 -14.70 -28.86 13.44
N GLY A 403 -14.73 -27.56 13.19
CA GLY A 403 -15.64 -26.63 13.83
C GLY A 403 -16.11 -25.65 12.78
N SER A 404 -17.23 -25.95 12.12
CA SER A 404 -17.93 -25.05 11.20
C SER A 404 -18.40 -23.80 11.95
N GLY A 405 -17.58 -22.75 11.95
CA GLY A 405 -17.97 -21.42 12.36
C GLY A 405 -18.31 -20.60 11.13
N GLY A 406 -19.55 -20.73 10.63
CA GLY A 406 -20.05 -19.91 9.55
C GLY A 406 -19.98 -18.42 9.92
N ALA A 407 -19.25 -17.64 9.12
CA ALA A 407 -19.37 -16.19 9.15
C ALA A 407 -20.77 -15.84 8.62
N SER A 408 -21.70 -15.61 9.55
CA SER A 408 -23.02 -15.09 9.21
C SER A 408 -22.84 -13.68 8.63
N GLY A 409 -23.37 -13.48 7.43
CA GLY A 409 -23.62 -12.15 6.89
C GLY A 409 -24.45 -11.34 7.90
N GLY A 410 -23.92 -10.18 8.28
CA GLY A 410 -24.60 -9.22 9.14
C GLY A 410 -25.41 -8.26 8.28
N ASN A 411 -26.72 -8.48 8.27
CA ASN A 411 -27.73 -7.59 7.72
C ASN A 411 -27.66 -6.20 8.38
N SER A 412 -27.80 -5.16 7.55
CA SER A 412 -27.87 -3.75 7.94
C SER A 412 -29.00 -3.50 8.94
N GLY A 413 -28.62 -3.13 10.16
CA GLY A 413 -29.52 -2.62 11.20
C GLY A 413 -29.16 -1.19 11.54
N SER A 414 -29.96 -0.24 11.04
CA SER A 414 -29.96 1.14 11.54
C SER A 414 -30.40 1.13 13.00
N GLY A 415 -29.47 1.42 13.91
CA GLY A 415 -29.68 1.45 15.34
C GLY A 415 -28.93 2.60 15.97
N SER A 416 -29.63 3.74 16.12
CA SER A 416 -29.22 4.82 17.01
C SER A 416 -29.31 4.30 18.45
N GLY A 417 -28.16 4.09 19.10
CA GLY A 417 -28.08 3.62 20.48
C GLY A 417 -26.65 3.65 20.99
N GLY A 418 -26.35 4.62 21.85
CA GLY A 418 -25.06 4.75 22.51
C GLY A 418 -24.82 3.63 23.53
N SER A 419 -24.12 2.59 23.12
CA SER A 419 -23.30 1.76 24.00
C SER A 419 -21.86 1.90 23.52
N THR A 420 -20.95 2.27 24.40
CA THR A 420 -19.50 2.21 24.17
C THR A 420 -19.13 0.75 23.93
N GLU A 421 -19.12 0.31 22.66
CA GLU A 421 -18.61 -0.99 22.29
C GLU A 421 -17.15 -1.08 22.72
N ASP A 422 -16.81 -2.11 23.49
CA ASP A 422 -15.43 -2.39 23.86
C ASP A 422 -14.70 -2.92 22.62
N ASP A 423 -14.00 -2.02 21.92
CA ASP A 423 -13.23 -2.33 20.71
C ASP A 423 -12.19 -3.44 20.94
N SER A 424 -11.74 -3.66 22.18
CA SER A 424 -10.77 -4.71 22.51
C SER A 424 -11.31 -6.13 22.25
N THR A 425 -12.64 -6.27 22.19
CA THR A 425 -13.32 -7.53 21.85
C THR A 425 -13.43 -7.77 20.35
N LEU A 426 -13.28 -6.73 19.52
CA LEU A 426 -13.40 -6.83 18.07
C LEU A 426 -12.22 -7.61 17.46
N PRO A 427 -12.45 -8.31 16.33
CA PRO A 427 -11.39 -9.01 15.62
C PRO A 427 -10.25 -8.08 15.20
N SER A 428 -9.03 -8.63 15.21
CA SER A 428 -7.86 -7.99 14.61
C SER A 428 -8.13 -7.62 13.14
N PHE A 429 -7.51 -6.54 12.68
CA PHE A 429 -7.46 -6.21 11.26
C PHE A 429 -6.44 -7.05 10.47
N ALA A 430 -5.93 -8.16 11.01
CA ALA A 430 -4.97 -9.01 10.29
C ALA A 430 -5.51 -9.43 8.91
N PRO A 431 -4.75 -9.18 7.81
CA PRO A 431 -5.13 -9.63 6.48
C PRO A 431 -5.37 -11.15 6.45
N VAL A 432 -6.42 -11.61 5.79
CA VAL A 432 -6.68 -13.05 5.64
C VAL A 432 -5.76 -13.68 4.58
N THR A 433 -5.80 -15.00 4.51
CA THR A 433 -5.09 -15.88 3.56
C THR A 433 -6.04 -16.98 3.13
N ASN A 434 -5.69 -17.79 2.13
CA ASN A 434 -6.45 -19.00 1.76
C ASN A 434 -6.70 -19.94 2.95
N SER A 435 -5.75 -20.01 3.90
CA SER A 435 -5.85 -20.85 5.09
C SER A 435 -6.53 -20.18 6.29
N THR A 436 -6.74 -18.87 6.27
CA THR A 436 -7.27 -18.11 7.41
C THR A 436 -8.58 -17.38 7.08
N GLY A 437 -9.36 -17.90 6.13
CA GLY A 437 -10.72 -17.42 5.83
C GLY A 437 -10.84 -16.47 4.63
N GLY A 438 -9.83 -16.38 3.77
CA GLY A 438 -9.92 -15.67 2.49
C GLY A 438 -10.96 -16.29 1.57
N THR A 439 -11.86 -15.47 1.02
CA THR A 439 -13.00 -15.95 0.21
C THR A 439 -12.83 -15.74 -1.28
N SER A 440 -11.84 -14.95 -1.73
CA SER A 440 -11.62 -14.70 -3.15
C SER A 440 -11.02 -15.95 -3.82
N VAL A 441 -11.61 -16.39 -4.93
CA VAL A 441 -11.17 -17.59 -5.66
C VAL A 441 -10.04 -17.22 -6.61
N GLY A 442 -8.90 -17.91 -6.50
CA GLY A 442 -7.74 -17.65 -7.34
C GLY A 442 -7.66 -18.50 -8.61
N ASP A 443 -6.83 -18.01 -9.51
CA ASP A 443 -6.41 -18.66 -10.74
C ASP A 443 -4.90 -18.43 -10.91
N ALA A 444 -4.11 -19.43 -10.57
CA ALA A 444 -2.65 -19.35 -10.69
C ALA A 444 -2.17 -19.20 -12.14
N SER A 445 -3.04 -19.47 -13.12
CA SER A 445 -2.76 -19.32 -14.55
C SER A 445 -3.29 -18.02 -15.16
N ALA A 446 -3.95 -17.16 -14.38
CA ALA A 446 -4.40 -15.86 -14.86
C ALA A 446 -3.22 -15.05 -15.42
N GLY A 447 -3.43 -14.32 -16.51
CA GLY A 447 -2.38 -13.54 -17.19
C GLY A 447 -1.33 -14.37 -17.98
N ILE A 448 -1.51 -15.70 -18.14
CA ILE A 448 -0.50 -16.58 -18.78
C ILE A 448 -0.76 -16.85 -20.30
N SER A 449 -1.88 -16.46 -20.92
CA SER A 449 -2.16 -16.78 -22.35
C SER A 449 -1.43 -15.85 -23.34
N LYS A 450 -0.59 -16.30 -24.31
CA LYS A 450 -0.76 -17.32 -25.38
C LYS A 450 0.57 -18.06 -25.76
N PRO A 451 0.50 -19.21 -26.49
CA PRO A 451 1.61 -20.15 -26.69
C PRO A 451 2.76 -19.53 -27.49
N GLY A 452 3.88 -19.29 -26.81
CA GLY A 452 5.05 -18.61 -27.36
C GLY A 452 5.78 -17.77 -26.30
N GLY A 453 5.08 -17.36 -25.23
CA GLY A 453 5.70 -16.84 -24.02
C GLY A 453 6.30 -17.98 -23.21
N THR A 454 7.58 -17.85 -22.87
CA THR A 454 8.35 -18.82 -22.08
C THR A 454 7.55 -19.24 -20.86
N VAL A 455 7.17 -20.51 -20.81
CA VAL A 455 6.59 -21.15 -19.62
C VAL A 455 7.45 -20.73 -18.42
N VAL A 456 6.82 -20.21 -17.36
CA VAL A 456 7.46 -19.93 -16.07
C VAL A 456 8.25 -21.18 -15.72
N LYS A 457 9.57 -21.12 -15.92
CA LYS A 457 10.43 -22.25 -15.64
C LYS A 457 10.48 -22.29 -14.13
N GLU A 458 9.76 -23.24 -13.55
CA GLU A 458 9.82 -23.57 -12.14
C GLU A 458 11.30 -23.53 -11.73
N ILE A 459 11.68 -22.55 -10.92
CA ILE A 459 13.04 -22.49 -10.37
C ILE A 459 13.08 -23.62 -9.34
N LYS A 460 13.32 -24.84 -9.82
CA LYS A 460 13.63 -25.98 -8.97
C LYS A 460 15.02 -25.73 -8.41
N THR A 461 15.07 -25.24 -7.18
CA THR A 461 16.28 -25.34 -6.37
C THR A 461 16.62 -26.82 -6.27
N THR A 462 17.74 -27.21 -6.89
CA THR A 462 18.19 -28.60 -6.81
C THR A 462 18.90 -28.81 -5.48
N VAL A 463 18.94 -30.06 -5.01
CA VAL A 463 19.71 -30.44 -3.82
C VAL A 463 21.17 -29.99 -3.93
N LYS A 464 21.71 -29.87 -5.15
CA LYS A 464 23.04 -29.30 -5.40
C LYS A 464 23.13 -27.81 -5.05
N ASP A 465 22.11 -27.01 -5.34
CA ASP A 465 22.10 -25.57 -5.04
C ASP A 465 22.00 -25.33 -3.52
N THR A 466 21.20 -26.15 -2.83
CA THR A 466 21.12 -26.14 -1.36
C THR A 466 22.45 -26.57 -0.71
N ILE A 467 23.11 -27.58 -1.28
CA ILE A 467 24.43 -28.03 -0.82
C ILE A 467 25.50 -26.95 -1.08
N ALA A 468 25.49 -26.30 -2.24
CA ALA A 468 26.43 -25.23 -2.57
C ALA A 468 26.27 -24.02 -1.63
N ALA A 469 25.03 -23.61 -1.35
CA ALA A 469 24.75 -22.56 -0.36
C ALA A 469 25.23 -22.97 1.04
N SER A 470 25.04 -24.22 1.44
CA SER A 470 25.50 -24.74 2.73
C SER A 470 27.03 -24.70 2.86
N PHE A 471 27.76 -25.07 1.81
CA PHE A 471 29.22 -24.99 1.81
C PHE A 471 29.74 -23.55 1.86
N LEU A 472 29.05 -22.62 1.17
CA LEU A 472 29.40 -21.20 1.23
C LEU A 472 29.20 -20.65 2.65
N THR A 473 28.07 -20.96 3.30
CA THR A 473 27.80 -20.55 4.68
C THR A 473 28.80 -21.14 5.66
N VAL A 474 29.12 -22.44 5.55
CA VAL A 474 30.12 -23.08 6.41
C VAL A 474 31.52 -22.53 6.16
N GLY A 475 31.88 -22.22 4.92
CA GLY A 475 33.14 -21.59 4.56
C GLY A 475 33.29 -20.19 5.16
N VAL A 476 32.24 -19.38 5.08
CA VAL A 476 32.22 -18.02 5.67
C VAL A 476 32.29 -18.09 7.18
N VAL A 477 31.46 -18.92 7.84
CA VAL A 477 31.49 -19.08 9.30
C VAL A 477 32.83 -19.66 9.76
N GLY A 478 33.38 -20.64 9.05
CA GLY A 478 34.70 -21.22 9.32
C GLY A 478 35.84 -20.21 9.20
N SER A 479 35.78 -19.31 8.20
CA SER A 479 36.78 -18.25 8.03
C SER A 479 36.69 -17.18 9.13
N VAL A 480 35.49 -16.85 9.59
CA VAL A 480 35.29 -15.91 10.71
C VAL A 480 35.77 -16.52 12.03
N ILE A 481 35.47 -17.79 12.29
CA ILE A 481 35.93 -18.49 13.50
C ILE A 481 37.44 -18.70 13.46
N GLY A 482 38.00 -19.11 12.32
CA GLY A 482 39.44 -19.29 12.14
C GLY A 482 40.22 -17.99 12.30
N GLY A 483 39.73 -16.89 11.71
CA GLY A 483 40.31 -15.56 11.90
C GLY A 483 40.23 -15.07 13.35
N SER A 484 39.13 -15.36 14.03
CA SER A 484 38.95 -15.02 15.45
C SER A 484 39.88 -15.83 16.37
N LEU A 485 40.12 -17.11 16.07
CA LEU A 485 41.05 -17.96 16.83
C LEU A 485 42.51 -17.57 16.64
N ILE A 486 42.91 -17.18 15.41
CA ILE A 486 44.27 -16.69 15.15
C ILE A 486 44.53 -15.38 15.91
N MET A 487 43.56 -14.46 15.95
CA MET A 487 43.70 -13.22 16.74
C MET A 487 43.75 -13.42 18.26
N VAL A 488 43.27 -14.56 18.78
CA VAL A 488 43.34 -14.90 20.21
C VAL A 488 44.65 -15.61 20.58
N LEU A 489 45.29 -16.30 19.62
CA LEU A 489 46.56 -17.00 19.82
C LEU A 489 47.81 -16.13 19.62
N GLU A 490 47.66 -14.93 19.04
CA GLU A 490 48.76 -13.94 18.87
C GLU A 490 48.86 -12.92 20.03
N ARG A 491 48.45 -13.28 21.26
CA ARG A 491 48.70 -12.47 22.47
C ARG A 491 49.78 -13.04 23.36
#